data_AF-H3GD82-F1
#
_entry.id   AF-H3GD82-F1
#
_cell.length_a   1.000
_cell.length_b   1.000
_cell.length_c   1.000
_cell.angle_alpha   90.00
_cell.angle_beta   90.00
_cell.angle_gamma   90.00
#
_symmetry.space_group_name_H-M   'P 1'
#
loop_
_entity.id
_entity.type
_entity.pdbx_description
1 polymer ?
#
loop_
_entity_poly.entity_id
_entity_poly.type
_entity_poly.pdbx_seq_one_letter_code
_entity_poly.pdbx_strand_id
1 'polypeptide(L)'
;MMHAALTFLVAFPALAAARNVVTIGMTGGWHEANVTAVNTQLLADALSGSSFSKAVGDTRVCYSEVASVETQVVAGTNYRFHIDGCSVTDSDGECSDATLAACKPSEFEVKIFEQPWTSTLKVTGIKEVEQAASSAASESGSGSAGEEQKALQTTQTSEESVAELKAAGLSEDEKEAVDEWIGTNGLNQYGDEATRMYVGGTPLFDESTGATTDRYDYILSRHSDRPWQETANFFAAEVDETQGGGTVAGVLAMLGVFTVVLAAVAVLKMHQGRRERFRYNPIHSREQSLMALPSPSQTEMHDTPY
;
A
#
# COMPACT_ATOMS: atom_id res chain seq x y z
N MET A 1 56.10 62.84 -13.71
CA MET A 1 54.66 62.66 -14.06
C MET A 1 54.38 61.17 -13.98
N MET A 2 53.40 60.77 -13.16
CA MET A 2 52.92 59.38 -12.99
C MET A 2 51.80 59.13 -14.03
N HIS A 3 51.52 57.93 -14.51
CA HIS A 3 50.98 56.81 -13.74
C HIS A 3 51.16 55.46 -14.45
N ALA A 4 51.27 54.39 -13.66
CA ALA A 4 51.37 53.01 -14.13
C ALA A 4 50.00 52.41 -14.43
N ALA A 5 49.96 51.43 -15.34
CA ALA A 5 48.82 50.54 -15.51
C ALA A 5 48.76 49.51 -14.37
N LEU A 6 47.55 49.16 -13.92
CA LEU A 6 47.31 47.95 -13.15
C LEU A 6 45.96 47.32 -13.52
N THR A 7 45.87 46.01 -13.27
CA THR A 7 45.11 45.07 -14.12
C THR A 7 43.74 44.71 -13.54
N PHE A 8 42.78 44.39 -14.42
CA PHE A 8 41.48 43.84 -14.06
C PHE A 8 41.59 42.56 -13.22
N LEU A 9 40.81 42.47 -12.15
CA LEU A 9 40.52 41.24 -11.41
C LEU A 9 38.99 41.06 -11.35
N VAL A 10 38.45 40.22 -12.23
CA VAL A 10 37.02 39.87 -12.22
C VAL A 10 36.83 38.61 -11.38
N ALA A 11 36.33 38.78 -10.16
CA ALA A 11 35.93 37.66 -9.31
C ALA A 11 34.56 37.12 -9.75
N PHE A 12 34.52 35.91 -10.32
CA PHE A 12 33.27 35.21 -10.57
C PHE A 12 32.74 34.56 -9.28
N PRO A 13 31.54 34.88 -8.81
CA PRO A 13 30.91 34.14 -7.72
C PRO A 13 30.47 32.76 -8.25
N ALA A 14 31.05 31.69 -7.70
CA ALA A 14 30.61 30.34 -7.98
C ALA A 14 29.24 30.09 -7.30
N LEU A 15 28.15 30.18 -8.08
CA LEU A 15 26.84 29.71 -7.60
C LEU A 15 26.91 28.20 -7.35
N ALA A 16 26.94 27.81 -6.08
CA ALA A 16 26.74 26.44 -5.67
C ALA A 16 25.27 26.05 -5.88
N ALA A 17 24.94 25.55 -7.08
CA ALA A 17 23.63 24.98 -7.37
C ALA A 17 23.43 23.70 -6.55
N ALA A 18 22.71 23.81 -5.44
CA ALA A 18 22.28 22.67 -4.64
C ALA A 18 21.44 21.73 -5.51
N ARG A 19 21.97 20.54 -5.80
CA ARG A 19 21.21 19.50 -6.49
C ARG A 19 20.32 18.79 -5.48
N ASN A 20 19.03 19.10 -5.53
CA ASN A 20 18.02 18.26 -4.90
C ASN A 20 18.09 16.87 -5.52
N VAL A 21 18.66 15.92 -4.78
CA VAL A 21 18.57 14.50 -5.11
C VAL A 21 17.14 14.09 -4.78
N VAL A 22 16.28 14.09 -5.80
CA VAL A 22 14.95 13.49 -5.69
C VAL A 22 15.17 11.98 -5.67
N THR A 23 15.20 11.41 -4.47
CA THR A 23 15.16 9.96 -4.27
C THR A 23 13.76 9.50 -4.68
N ILE A 24 13.59 9.12 -5.96
CA ILE A 24 12.35 8.51 -6.45
C ILE A 24 12.29 7.08 -5.87
N GLY A 25 11.86 6.98 -4.62
CA GLY A 25 11.38 5.73 -4.08
C GLY A 25 10.12 5.34 -4.85
N MET A 26 10.10 4.15 -5.44
CA MET A 26 8.92 3.57 -6.06
C MET A 26 7.95 3.04 -4.98
N THR A 27 7.59 3.90 -4.03
CA THR A 27 6.44 3.65 -3.16
C THR A 27 5.18 3.71 -4.01
N GLY A 28 4.21 2.82 -3.76
CA GLY A 28 2.93 2.86 -4.46
C GLY A 28 2.22 4.21 -4.29
N GLY A 29 1.17 4.44 -5.10
CA GLY A 29 0.24 5.53 -4.81
C GLY A 29 -0.43 5.34 -3.45
N TRP A 30 -1.11 6.39 -2.97
CA TRP A 30 -2.20 6.16 -2.03
C TRP A 30 -3.40 5.66 -2.85
N HIS A 31 -4.05 4.62 -2.34
CA HIS A 31 -5.24 4.02 -2.92
C HIS A 31 -6.35 4.03 -1.87
N GLU A 32 -7.53 4.49 -2.25
CA GLU A 32 -8.72 4.42 -1.39
C GLU A 32 -9.10 2.96 -1.13
N ALA A 33 -9.62 2.69 0.07
CA ALA A 33 -10.07 1.38 0.49
C ALA A 33 -11.34 1.51 1.34
N ASN A 34 -12.17 0.47 1.31
CA ASN A 34 -13.40 0.45 2.10
C ASN A 34 -13.08 0.44 3.61
N VAL A 35 -13.87 1.17 4.40
CA VAL A 35 -13.83 1.09 5.87
C VAL A 35 -14.40 -0.28 6.28
N THR A 36 -13.63 -1.06 7.04
CA THR A 36 -14.01 -2.40 7.49
C THR A 36 -13.71 -2.58 8.97
N ALA A 37 -14.40 -3.52 9.63
CA ALA A 37 -14.12 -3.84 11.03
C ALA A 37 -12.63 -4.16 11.30
N VAL A 38 -11.92 -4.76 10.32
CA VAL A 38 -10.49 -5.08 10.43
C VAL A 38 -9.63 -3.81 10.47
N ASN A 39 -9.86 -2.86 9.56
CA ASN A 39 -9.06 -1.63 9.55
C ASN A 39 -9.49 -0.63 10.63
N THR A 40 -10.76 -0.64 11.06
CA THR A 40 -11.21 0.10 12.26
C THR A 40 -10.57 -0.47 13.54
N GLN A 41 -10.45 -1.80 13.68
CA GLN A 41 -9.71 -2.39 14.81
C GLN A 41 -8.22 -2.01 14.79
N LEU A 42 -7.58 -2.01 13.62
CA LEU A 42 -6.18 -1.57 13.47
C LEU A 42 -6.00 -0.10 13.89
N LEU A 43 -6.95 0.77 13.59
CA LEU A 43 -6.99 2.15 14.07
C LEU A 43 -7.11 2.21 15.60
N ALA A 44 -8.03 1.45 16.19
CA ALA A 44 -8.23 1.39 17.64
C ALA A 44 -6.98 0.88 18.37
N ASP A 45 -6.37 -0.21 17.90
CA ASP A 45 -5.14 -0.81 18.46
C ASP A 45 -3.95 0.16 18.35
N ALA A 46 -3.85 0.92 17.25
CA ALA A 46 -2.78 1.89 17.05
C ALA A 46 -2.93 3.12 17.96
N LEU A 47 -4.15 3.61 18.17
CA LEU A 47 -4.45 4.80 18.99
C LEU A 47 -4.42 4.50 20.50
N SER A 48 -4.82 3.30 20.92
CA SER A 48 -4.73 2.81 22.32
C SER A 48 -3.33 2.32 22.71
N GLY A 49 -2.52 1.92 21.73
CA GLY A 49 -1.12 1.55 21.95
C GLY A 49 -0.22 2.73 22.32
N SER A 50 1.02 2.45 22.73
CA SER A 50 2.02 3.48 23.06
C SER A 50 2.97 3.84 21.89
N SER A 51 2.74 3.26 20.70
CA SER A 51 3.65 3.32 19.56
C SER A 51 3.41 4.55 18.68
N PHE A 52 3.88 5.70 19.15
CA PHE A 52 3.83 6.96 18.40
C PHE A 52 5.18 7.33 17.78
N SER A 53 5.16 8.03 16.65
CA SER A 53 6.36 8.67 16.09
C SER A 53 6.70 9.95 16.86
N LYS A 54 7.99 10.33 16.86
CA LYS A 54 8.44 11.60 17.46
C LYS A 54 7.80 12.83 16.79
N ALA A 55 7.23 12.70 15.60
CA ALA A 55 6.56 13.78 14.89
C ALA A 55 5.10 13.98 15.33
N VAL A 56 4.49 12.98 15.98
CA VAL A 56 3.15 13.11 16.60
C VAL A 56 3.22 13.92 17.91
N GLY A 57 4.32 13.77 18.66
CA GLY A 57 4.49 14.38 19.97
C GLY A 57 3.47 13.85 20.98
N ASP A 58 2.93 14.75 21.80
CA ASP A 58 1.96 14.44 22.85
C ASP A 58 0.51 14.43 22.33
N THR A 59 0.29 14.70 21.04
CA THR A 59 -1.03 14.69 20.40
C THR A 59 -1.67 13.31 20.50
N ARG A 60 -2.86 13.20 21.09
CA ARG A 60 -3.72 12.00 21.03
C ARG A 60 -5.10 12.39 20.53
N VAL A 61 -5.75 11.43 19.87
CA VAL A 61 -7.09 11.57 19.32
C VAL A 61 -7.84 10.27 19.60
N CYS A 62 -9.11 10.37 19.97
CA CYS A 62 -10.05 9.26 19.87
C CYS A 62 -10.98 9.50 18.67
N TYR A 63 -11.52 8.44 18.06
CA TYR A 63 -12.47 8.56 16.95
C TYR A 63 -13.91 8.29 17.40
N SER A 64 -14.88 8.96 16.79
CA SER A 64 -16.31 8.61 16.84
C SER A 64 -16.82 8.02 15.54
N GLU A 65 -16.20 8.37 14.41
CA GLU A 65 -16.55 7.86 13.09
C GLU A 65 -15.30 7.78 12.21
N VAL A 66 -15.26 6.79 11.31
CA VAL A 66 -14.20 6.65 10.30
C VAL A 66 -14.82 6.96 8.95
N ALA A 67 -14.55 8.15 8.41
CA ALA A 67 -15.16 8.65 7.18
C ALA A 67 -14.58 7.97 5.94
N SER A 68 -13.26 7.75 5.90
CA SER A 68 -12.59 6.99 4.84
C SER A 68 -11.21 6.49 5.26
N VAL A 69 -10.67 5.54 4.49
CA VAL A 69 -9.31 5.04 4.65
C VAL A 69 -8.60 4.92 3.30
N GLU A 70 -7.34 5.32 3.28
CA GLU A 70 -6.44 5.11 2.15
C GLU A 70 -5.26 4.25 2.59
N THR A 71 -4.75 3.43 1.69
CA THR A 71 -3.62 2.53 1.90
C THR A 71 -2.48 2.86 0.94
N GLN A 72 -1.25 2.58 1.37
CA GLN A 72 -0.07 2.64 0.51
C GLN A 72 0.89 1.51 0.87
N VAL A 73 1.12 0.60 -0.08
CA VAL A 73 2.13 -0.45 0.06
C VAL A 73 3.53 0.12 -0.19
N VAL A 74 4.40 -0.12 0.80
CA VAL A 74 5.83 0.24 0.82
C VAL A 74 6.62 -1.00 1.27
N ALA A 75 7.69 -0.84 2.06
CA ALA A 75 8.23 -1.95 2.86
C ALA A 75 7.34 -2.25 4.09
N GLY A 76 6.03 -2.42 3.89
CA GLY A 76 4.98 -2.40 4.92
C GLY A 76 3.72 -1.78 4.35
N THR A 77 2.70 -1.56 5.17
CA THR A 77 1.47 -0.84 4.78
C THR A 77 1.39 0.47 5.55
N ASN A 78 1.33 1.60 4.85
CA ASN A 78 0.84 2.82 5.46
C ASN A 78 -0.69 2.85 5.30
N TYR A 79 -1.38 3.24 6.37
CA TYR A 79 -2.79 3.61 6.37
C TYR A 79 -2.90 5.12 6.62
N ARG A 80 -3.87 5.75 5.98
CA ARG A 80 -4.32 7.10 6.26
C ARG A 80 -5.83 7.01 6.49
N PHE A 81 -6.24 7.18 7.74
CA PHE A 81 -7.64 7.30 8.11
C PHE A 81 -8.02 8.77 8.15
N HIS A 82 -9.20 9.08 7.62
CA HIS A 82 -9.89 10.35 7.85
C HIS A 82 -11.02 10.04 8.82
N ILE A 83 -10.97 10.63 10.00
CA ILE A 83 -11.87 10.31 11.13
C ILE A 83 -12.53 11.58 11.65
N ASP A 84 -13.75 11.47 12.17
CA ASP A 84 -14.26 12.46 13.11
C ASP A 84 -13.91 12.00 14.53
N GLY A 85 -13.43 12.92 15.36
CA GLY A 85 -12.88 12.56 16.66
C GLY A 85 -12.59 13.74 17.58
N CYS A 86 -12.03 13.43 18.75
CA CYS A 86 -11.72 14.41 19.78
C CYS A 86 -10.24 14.36 20.18
N SER A 87 -9.61 15.53 20.28
CA SER A 87 -8.28 15.65 20.89
C SER A 87 -8.37 15.35 22.39
N VAL A 88 -7.50 14.47 22.86
CA VAL A 88 -7.49 13.91 24.23
C VAL A 88 -6.06 13.87 24.77
N THR A 89 -5.89 13.66 26.09
CA THR A 89 -4.56 13.42 26.69
C THR A 89 -4.09 11.99 26.47
N ASP A 90 -5.03 11.06 26.59
CA ASP A 90 -4.87 9.62 26.47
C ASP A 90 -6.02 9.11 25.60
N SER A 91 -5.75 8.16 24.71
CA SER A 91 -6.75 7.60 23.80
C SER A 91 -6.85 6.10 24.04
N ASP A 92 -8.09 5.59 24.06
CA ASP A 92 -8.40 4.16 24.06
C ASP A 92 -8.86 3.69 22.66
N GLY A 93 -8.60 4.49 21.62
CA GLY A 93 -9.11 4.26 20.26
C GLY A 93 -10.42 5.01 20.03
N GLU A 94 -11.55 4.38 20.36
CA GLU A 94 -12.88 4.96 20.21
C GLU A 94 -13.17 5.99 21.32
N CYS A 95 -13.93 7.05 21.01
CA CYS A 95 -14.29 8.07 21.99
C CYS A 95 -15.39 7.58 22.94
N SER A 96 -15.14 7.68 24.24
CA SER A 96 -16.18 7.44 25.25
C SER A 96 -17.34 8.46 25.14
N ASP A 97 -18.54 8.07 25.56
CA ASP A 97 -19.70 8.97 25.69
C ASP A 97 -19.37 10.24 26.49
N ALA A 98 -18.53 10.12 27.53
CA ALA A 98 -18.10 11.24 28.35
C ALA A 98 -17.19 12.22 27.58
N THR A 99 -16.35 11.70 26.68
CA THR A 99 -15.53 12.52 25.77
C THR A 99 -16.43 13.25 24.76
N LEU A 100 -17.37 12.55 24.14
CA LEU A 100 -18.30 13.12 23.15
C LEU A 100 -19.32 14.10 23.74
N ALA A 101 -19.60 14.01 25.05
CA ALA A 101 -20.36 15.02 25.77
C ALA A 101 -19.55 16.28 26.12
N ALA A 102 -18.22 16.17 26.22
CA ALA A 102 -17.31 17.26 26.60
C ALA A 102 -16.64 17.96 25.40
N CYS A 103 -16.56 17.28 24.26
CA CYS A 103 -15.92 17.73 23.03
C CYS A 103 -16.92 17.64 21.86
N LYS A 104 -16.87 18.63 20.94
CA LYS A 104 -17.50 18.49 19.62
C LYS A 104 -16.46 17.85 18.69
N PRO A 105 -16.77 16.73 18.01
CA PRO A 105 -15.84 16.13 17.07
C PRO A 105 -15.35 17.09 15.97
N SER A 106 -14.07 16.98 15.67
CA SER A 106 -13.37 17.59 14.53
C SER A 106 -12.84 16.48 13.61
N GLU A 107 -12.59 16.82 12.34
CA GLU A 107 -11.99 15.91 11.36
C GLU A 107 -10.46 15.79 11.58
N PHE A 108 -9.91 14.57 11.51
CA PHE A 108 -8.47 14.30 11.63
C PHE A 108 -7.95 13.36 10.54
N GLU A 109 -6.77 13.68 9.98
CA GLU A 109 -5.92 12.77 9.21
C GLU A 109 -5.00 12.00 10.18
N VAL A 110 -5.29 10.71 10.42
CA VAL A 110 -4.45 9.81 11.22
C VAL A 110 -3.66 8.88 10.31
N LYS A 111 -2.33 8.93 10.39
CA LYS A 111 -1.43 8.07 9.61
C LYS A 111 -0.83 6.98 10.49
N ILE A 112 -0.99 5.73 10.07
CA ILE A 112 -0.47 4.54 10.75
C ILE A 112 0.45 3.77 9.80
N PHE A 113 1.49 3.15 10.33
CA PHE A 113 2.36 2.23 9.61
C PHE A 113 2.33 0.86 10.26
N GLU A 114 2.15 -0.16 9.45
CA GLU A 114 2.08 -1.56 9.84
C GLU A 114 3.13 -2.41 9.09
N GLN A 115 3.76 -3.35 9.80
CA GLN A 115 4.51 -4.46 9.25
C GLN A 115 4.24 -5.71 10.09
N PRO A 116 3.35 -6.63 9.65
CA PRO A 116 3.04 -7.84 10.41
C PRO A 116 4.28 -8.70 10.71
N TRP A 117 5.21 -8.81 9.75
CA TRP A 117 6.43 -9.63 9.87
C TRP A 117 7.50 -9.10 10.84
N THR A 118 7.37 -7.86 11.32
CA THR A 118 8.16 -7.33 12.45
C THR A 118 7.29 -6.97 13.66
N SER A 119 6.00 -7.33 13.63
CA SER A 119 4.99 -6.90 14.61
C SER A 119 5.02 -5.39 14.89
N THR A 120 5.27 -4.59 13.84
CA THR A 120 5.26 -3.14 13.95
C THR A 120 3.86 -2.63 13.68
N LEU A 121 3.25 -1.97 14.67
CA LEU A 121 2.10 -1.07 14.50
C LEU A 121 2.50 0.28 15.08
N LYS A 122 2.33 1.36 14.33
CA LYS A 122 2.83 2.68 14.73
C LYS A 122 2.05 3.85 14.15
N VAL A 123 1.55 4.74 15.00
CA VAL A 123 1.01 6.04 14.57
C VAL A 123 2.17 6.92 14.12
N THR A 124 2.20 7.26 12.83
CA THR A 124 3.26 8.05 12.21
C THR A 124 2.94 9.54 12.16
N GLY A 125 1.67 9.92 12.08
CA GLY A 125 1.19 11.30 12.11
C GLY A 125 -0.27 11.40 12.57
N ILE A 126 -0.61 12.53 13.21
CA ILE A 126 -1.99 12.96 13.49
C ILE A 126 -2.06 14.43 13.08
N LYS A 127 -3.13 14.84 12.39
CA LYS A 127 -3.40 16.25 12.05
C LYS A 127 -4.89 16.51 12.11
N GLU A 128 -5.31 17.59 12.75
CA GLU A 128 -6.66 18.12 12.58
C GLU A 128 -6.79 18.73 11.17
N VAL A 129 -7.89 18.45 10.49
CA VAL A 129 -8.21 18.99 9.16
C VAL A 129 -9.14 20.18 9.37
N GLU A 130 -8.63 21.39 9.17
CA GLU A 130 -9.47 22.59 9.20
C GLU A 130 -10.46 22.55 8.02
N GLN A 131 -11.72 22.17 8.29
CA GLN A 131 -12.78 22.11 7.29
C GLN A 131 -13.05 23.48 6.67
N ALA A 132 -12.57 23.68 5.44
CA ALA A 132 -13.01 24.75 4.56
C ALA A 132 -14.42 24.41 4.02
N ALA A 133 -15.43 24.67 4.85
CA ALA A 133 -16.87 24.71 4.56
C ALA A 133 -17.34 23.93 3.32
N SER A 134 -17.66 22.65 3.52
CA SER A 134 -18.43 21.86 2.55
C SER A 134 -19.80 22.50 2.27
N SER A 135 -20.18 22.57 1.00
CA SER A 135 -21.56 22.81 0.58
C SER A 135 -21.97 21.76 -0.46
N ALA A 136 -22.87 20.88 -0.03
CA ALA A 136 -23.42 19.78 -0.83
C ALA A 136 -24.62 20.20 -1.70
N ALA A 137 -24.87 19.43 -2.77
CA ALA A 137 -26.17 19.15 -3.40
C ALA A 137 -25.94 17.90 -4.29
N SER A 138 -26.66 16.78 -4.24
CA SER A 138 -28.02 16.43 -3.76
C SER A 138 -29.18 16.96 -4.60
N GLU A 139 -29.42 16.30 -5.75
CA GLU A 139 -30.72 16.11 -6.42
C GLU A 139 -30.76 14.60 -6.76
N SER A 140 -31.71 13.74 -6.35
CA SER A 140 -33.13 13.85 -6.01
C SER A 140 -34.04 14.17 -7.21
N GLY A 141 -34.39 13.12 -7.96
CA GLY A 141 -35.35 13.14 -9.07
C GLY A 141 -36.33 11.95 -8.97
N SER A 142 -37.61 12.19 -9.26
CA SER A 142 -38.71 11.25 -8.97
C SER A 142 -39.61 10.98 -10.17
N GLY A 143 -40.08 9.73 -10.27
CA GLY A 143 -41.22 9.28 -11.07
C GLY A 143 -40.90 8.07 -11.96
N SER A 144 -41.83 7.22 -12.39
CA SER A 144 -43.22 6.92 -12.01
C SER A 144 -43.78 5.99 -13.11
N ALA A 145 -44.04 4.72 -12.78
CA ALA A 145 -45.02 3.79 -13.39
C ALA A 145 -45.15 3.63 -14.94
N GLY A 146 -45.06 2.37 -15.40
CA GLY A 146 -45.56 1.90 -16.70
C GLY A 146 -45.54 0.36 -16.80
N GLU A 147 -46.64 -0.26 -17.24
CA GLU A 147 -46.87 -1.72 -17.16
C GLU A 147 -46.61 -2.51 -18.46
N GLU A 148 -46.32 -3.82 -18.25
CA GLU A 148 -46.70 -5.01 -19.03
C GLU A 148 -46.08 -5.41 -20.42
N GLN A 149 -45.64 -6.70 -20.39
CA GLN A 149 -45.80 -7.77 -21.40
C GLN A 149 -44.74 -8.08 -22.50
N LYS A 150 -44.05 -9.21 -22.25
CA LYS A 150 -44.18 -10.50 -22.99
C LYS A 150 -43.23 -10.83 -24.17
N ALA A 151 -42.39 -11.86 -23.95
CA ALA A 151 -41.97 -12.99 -24.81
C ALA A 151 -40.50 -13.35 -24.48
N LEU A 152 -40.22 -14.40 -23.71
CA LEU A 152 -40.15 -15.82 -24.13
C LEU A 152 -39.36 -16.05 -25.44
N GLN A 153 -38.05 -16.29 -25.33
CA GLN A 153 -37.39 -17.22 -26.25
C GLN A 153 -36.23 -17.99 -25.60
N THR A 154 -36.52 -19.23 -25.21
CA THR A 154 -35.51 -20.26 -24.94
C THR A 154 -34.67 -20.53 -26.19
N THR A 155 -33.35 -20.38 -26.08
CA THR A 155 -32.37 -20.98 -27.00
C THR A 155 -31.20 -21.43 -26.12
N GLN A 156 -31.17 -22.68 -25.65
CA GLN A 156 -30.47 -23.77 -26.34
C GLN A 156 -29.08 -23.38 -26.85
N THR A 157 -28.17 -23.05 -25.93
CA THR A 157 -26.73 -23.21 -26.15
C THR A 157 -26.35 -24.62 -25.75
N SER A 158 -25.75 -25.36 -26.69
CA SER A 158 -25.48 -26.79 -26.62
C SER A 158 -24.45 -27.17 -25.54
N GLU A 159 -24.63 -28.36 -24.96
CA GLU A 159 -23.77 -28.97 -23.93
C GLU A 159 -22.34 -29.32 -24.42
N GLU A 160 -22.00 -28.96 -25.66
CA GLU A 160 -20.68 -29.15 -26.27
C GLU A 160 -19.70 -28.01 -25.94
N SER A 161 -20.16 -26.90 -25.35
CA SER A 161 -19.29 -25.80 -24.86
C SER A 161 -18.78 -26.00 -23.43
N VAL A 162 -19.30 -26.98 -22.68
CA VAL A 162 -18.95 -27.21 -21.26
C VAL A 162 -17.65 -28.02 -21.09
N ALA A 163 -17.20 -28.71 -22.15
CA ALA A 163 -15.94 -29.46 -22.15
C ALA A 163 -14.70 -28.57 -22.39
N GLU A 164 -14.85 -27.46 -23.13
CA GLU A 164 -13.73 -26.58 -23.49
C GLU A 164 -13.48 -25.45 -22.46
N LEU A 165 -14.47 -25.17 -21.60
CA LEU A 165 -14.32 -24.27 -20.44
C LEU A 165 -13.41 -24.82 -19.33
N LYS A 166 -12.98 -26.09 -19.40
CA LYS A 166 -12.07 -26.70 -18.41
C LYS A 166 -10.58 -26.48 -18.71
N ALA A 167 -10.27 -25.80 -19.81
CA ALA A 167 -8.92 -25.37 -20.17
C ALA A 167 -8.70 -23.85 -20.04
N ALA A 168 -9.77 -23.07 -19.83
CA ALA A 168 -9.66 -21.70 -19.38
C ALA A 168 -9.46 -21.70 -17.87
N GLY A 169 -8.29 -21.25 -17.41
CA GLY A 169 -8.15 -20.82 -16.02
C GLY A 169 -9.11 -19.66 -15.71
N LEU A 170 -9.23 -19.30 -14.43
CA LEU A 170 -10.05 -18.17 -13.97
C LEU A 170 -9.89 -16.94 -14.87
N SER A 171 -11.00 -16.28 -15.20
CA SER A 171 -10.97 -14.98 -15.87
C SER A 171 -10.25 -13.96 -15.02
N GLU A 172 -9.65 -12.94 -15.65
CA GLU A 172 -8.96 -11.87 -14.91
C GLU A 172 -9.93 -11.15 -13.96
N ASP A 173 -11.17 -10.90 -14.39
CA ASP A 173 -12.22 -10.31 -13.55
C ASP A 173 -12.53 -11.17 -12.30
N GLU A 174 -12.50 -12.51 -12.39
CA GLU A 174 -12.73 -13.38 -11.23
C GLU A 174 -11.48 -13.46 -10.33
N LYS A 175 -10.27 -13.31 -10.89
CA LYS A 175 -9.04 -13.18 -10.10
C LYS A 175 -9.00 -11.88 -9.31
N GLU A 176 -9.48 -10.78 -9.89
CA GLU A 176 -9.60 -9.48 -9.23
C GLU A 176 -10.61 -9.56 -8.07
N ALA A 177 -11.78 -10.17 -8.28
CA ALA A 177 -12.75 -10.43 -7.22
C ALA A 177 -12.20 -11.32 -6.08
N VAL A 178 -11.38 -12.33 -6.41
CA VAL A 178 -10.66 -13.15 -5.42
C VAL A 178 -9.69 -12.30 -4.59
N ASP A 179 -8.88 -11.44 -5.22
CA ASP A 179 -7.92 -10.60 -4.51
C ASP A 179 -8.59 -9.53 -3.64
N GLU A 180 -9.69 -8.93 -4.12
CA GLU A 180 -10.50 -7.99 -3.33
C GLU A 180 -11.13 -8.69 -2.11
N TRP A 181 -11.67 -9.90 -2.30
CA TRP A 181 -12.23 -10.70 -1.21
C TRP A 181 -11.15 -11.07 -0.17
N ILE A 182 -9.94 -11.45 -0.62
CA ILE A 182 -8.79 -11.71 0.27
C ILE A 182 -8.46 -10.47 1.12
N GLY A 183 -8.32 -9.31 0.48
CA GLY A 183 -8.00 -8.06 1.16
C GLY A 183 -9.09 -7.63 2.15
N THR A 184 -10.36 -7.69 1.74
CA THR A 184 -11.52 -7.28 2.54
C THR A 184 -11.70 -8.13 3.80
N ASN A 185 -11.42 -9.43 3.71
CA ASN A 185 -11.58 -10.37 4.83
C ASN A 185 -10.33 -10.52 5.71
N GLY A 186 -9.26 -9.75 5.45
CA GLY A 186 -8.00 -9.86 6.21
C GLY A 186 -7.35 -11.23 6.08
N LEU A 187 -7.46 -11.87 4.91
CA LEU A 187 -6.87 -13.18 4.63
C LEU A 187 -5.42 -13.01 4.15
N ASN A 188 -4.63 -14.09 4.24
CA ASN A 188 -3.33 -14.12 3.60
C ASN A 188 -3.47 -14.24 2.07
N GLN A 189 -2.38 -13.98 1.33
CA GLN A 189 -2.32 -13.98 -0.15
C GLN A 189 -2.81 -15.26 -0.86
N TYR A 190 -3.07 -16.34 -0.12
CA TYR A 190 -3.56 -17.63 -0.59
C TYR A 190 -5.03 -17.91 -0.18
N GLY A 191 -5.76 -16.92 0.35
CA GLY A 191 -7.15 -17.07 0.78
C GLY A 191 -7.34 -17.81 2.12
N ASP A 192 -6.28 -18.01 2.88
CA ASP A 192 -6.33 -18.66 4.19
C ASP A 192 -6.20 -17.61 5.33
N GLU A 193 -6.46 -18.01 6.58
CA GLU A 193 -6.30 -17.15 7.76
C GLU A 193 -4.94 -16.42 7.79
N ALA A 194 -4.91 -15.13 8.15
CA ALA A 194 -3.67 -14.33 8.21
C ALA A 194 -2.56 -14.94 9.07
N THR A 195 -2.94 -15.70 10.11
CA THR A 195 -2.01 -16.38 11.04
C THR A 195 -1.54 -17.76 10.55
N ARG A 196 -2.04 -18.28 9.41
CA ARG A 196 -1.67 -19.60 8.89
C ARG A 196 -0.23 -19.60 8.35
N MET A 197 0.64 -20.28 9.08
CA MET A 197 2.02 -20.59 8.69
C MET A 197 2.08 -21.88 7.88
N TYR A 198 2.89 -21.90 6.81
CA TYR A 198 3.10 -23.09 5.97
C TYR A 198 4.47 -23.71 6.25
N VAL A 199 4.49 -25.02 6.52
CA VAL A 199 5.73 -25.80 6.56
C VAL A 199 6.25 -25.88 5.12
N GLY A 200 7.43 -25.30 4.86
CA GLY A 200 7.94 -25.07 3.49
C GLY A 200 7.74 -23.64 2.95
N GLY A 201 7.05 -22.76 3.69
CA GLY A 201 6.94 -21.32 3.40
C GLY A 201 5.87 -20.91 2.39
N THR A 202 5.40 -21.82 1.52
CA THR A 202 4.26 -21.58 0.61
C THR A 202 3.42 -22.85 0.47
N PRO A 203 2.07 -22.77 0.41
CA PRO A 203 1.22 -23.92 0.10
C PRO A 203 1.27 -24.32 -1.39
N LEU A 204 1.86 -23.47 -2.24
CA LEU A 204 1.87 -23.66 -3.68
C LEU A 204 2.92 -24.67 -4.15
N PHE A 205 3.73 -25.24 -3.25
CA PHE A 205 4.75 -26.23 -3.58
C PHE A 205 4.64 -27.45 -2.67
N ASP A 206 4.45 -28.62 -3.28
CA ASP A 206 4.45 -29.90 -2.58
C ASP A 206 5.86 -30.51 -2.61
N GLU A 207 6.57 -30.45 -1.47
CA GLU A 207 7.92 -30.99 -1.33
C GLU A 207 8.01 -32.50 -1.58
N SER A 208 6.91 -33.25 -1.43
CA SER A 208 6.89 -34.71 -1.59
C SER A 208 6.81 -35.16 -3.05
N THR A 209 6.19 -34.36 -3.92
CA THR A 209 6.05 -34.62 -5.36
C THR A 209 6.92 -33.71 -6.23
N GLY A 210 7.37 -32.58 -5.70
CA GLY A 210 8.06 -31.52 -6.43
C GLY A 210 7.14 -30.69 -7.34
N ALA A 211 5.82 -30.81 -7.18
CA ALA A 211 4.84 -30.10 -7.99
C ALA A 211 4.58 -28.68 -7.46
N THR A 212 4.39 -27.73 -8.39
CA THR A 212 3.89 -26.39 -8.08
C THR A 212 2.44 -26.26 -8.56
N THR A 213 1.58 -25.70 -7.71
CA THR A 213 0.17 -25.38 -8.02
C THR A 213 0.03 -23.87 -8.25
N ASP A 214 -0.86 -23.44 -9.15
CA ASP A 214 -1.15 -22.01 -9.30
C ASP A 214 -1.83 -21.44 -8.04
N ARG A 215 -1.63 -20.13 -7.78
CA ARG A 215 -2.22 -19.45 -6.62
C ARG A 215 -3.74 -19.53 -6.61
N TYR A 216 -4.38 -19.31 -7.75
CA TYR A 216 -5.83 -19.28 -7.81
C TYR A 216 -6.45 -20.68 -7.93
N ASP A 217 -5.75 -21.64 -8.53
CA ASP A 217 -6.11 -23.07 -8.46
C ASP A 217 -6.11 -23.57 -7.00
N TYR A 218 -5.13 -23.15 -6.20
CA TYR A 218 -5.10 -23.42 -4.76
C TYR A 218 -6.32 -22.80 -4.05
N ILE A 219 -6.58 -21.51 -4.27
CA ILE A 219 -7.73 -20.80 -3.67
C ILE A 219 -9.05 -21.49 -4.03
N LEU A 220 -9.28 -21.83 -5.30
CA LEU A 220 -10.47 -22.59 -5.75
C LEU A 220 -10.60 -23.97 -5.10
N SER A 221 -9.49 -24.66 -4.85
CA SER A 221 -9.50 -25.97 -4.20
C SER A 221 -9.91 -25.90 -2.72
N ARG A 222 -9.69 -24.74 -2.08
CA ARG A 222 -10.01 -24.48 -0.66
C ARG A 222 -11.40 -23.87 -0.49
N HIS A 223 -11.80 -23.01 -1.42
CA HIS A 223 -13.05 -22.22 -1.42
C HIS A 223 -13.87 -22.53 -2.67
N SER A 224 -14.33 -23.78 -2.76
CA SER A 224 -15.09 -24.27 -3.92
C SER A 224 -16.51 -23.70 -4.02
N ASP A 225 -16.97 -23.06 -2.95
CA ASP A 225 -18.19 -22.26 -2.80
C ASP A 225 -18.05 -20.83 -3.35
N ARG A 226 -16.84 -20.36 -3.64
CA ARG A 226 -16.53 -19.07 -4.29
C ARG A 226 -17.15 -17.83 -3.58
N PRO A 227 -16.83 -17.59 -2.29
CA PRO A 227 -17.42 -16.50 -1.51
C PRO A 227 -17.23 -15.09 -2.10
N TRP A 228 -16.22 -14.86 -2.95
CA TRP A 228 -16.03 -13.61 -3.70
C TRP A 228 -17.16 -13.31 -4.70
N GLN A 229 -17.94 -14.30 -5.15
CA GLN A 229 -19.06 -14.06 -6.06
C GLN A 229 -20.24 -13.36 -5.38
N GLU A 230 -20.40 -13.47 -4.06
CA GLU A 230 -21.38 -12.69 -3.31
C GLU A 230 -21.02 -11.21 -3.31
N THR A 231 -19.73 -10.88 -3.17
CA THR A 231 -19.18 -9.53 -3.29
C THR A 231 -19.35 -8.97 -4.71
N ALA A 232 -18.96 -9.74 -5.73
CA ALA A 232 -19.06 -9.31 -7.13
C ALA A 232 -20.50 -9.02 -7.59
N ASN A 233 -21.47 -9.83 -7.12
CA ASN A 233 -22.90 -9.60 -7.42
C ASN A 233 -23.47 -8.36 -6.74
N PHE A 234 -22.86 -7.85 -5.65
CA PHE A 234 -23.25 -6.59 -5.04
C PHE A 234 -22.85 -5.38 -5.89
N PHE A 235 -21.64 -5.39 -6.46
CA PHE A 235 -21.14 -4.28 -7.29
C PHE A 235 -21.64 -4.32 -8.74
N ALA A 236 -21.83 -5.50 -9.33
CA ALA A 236 -22.38 -5.64 -10.68
C ALA A 236 -23.83 -5.13 -10.81
N ALA A 237 -24.54 -4.97 -9.70
CA ALA A 237 -25.90 -4.42 -9.66
C ALA A 237 -25.97 -2.88 -9.74
N GLU A 238 -24.84 -2.17 -9.58
CA GLU A 238 -24.79 -0.70 -9.53
C GLU A 238 -24.23 -0.05 -10.81
N VAL A 239 -23.81 -0.85 -11.79
CA VAL A 239 -23.19 -0.38 -13.05
C VAL A 239 -24.04 -0.72 -14.28
N ASP A 240 -25.29 -0.25 -14.32
CA ASP A 240 -26.08 -0.17 -15.56
C ASP A 240 -26.99 1.07 -15.62
N GLU A 241 -26.41 2.28 -15.62
CA GLU A 241 -26.98 3.37 -16.43
C GLU A 241 -25.95 4.49 -16.71
N THR A 242 -25.34 4.49 -17.91
CA THR A 242 -24.82 5.72 -18.58
C THR A 242 -24.39 5.44 -20.03
N GLN A 243 -25.29 4.93 -20.88
CA GLN A 243 -25.04 4.91 -22.33
C GLN A 243 -25.29 6.30 -22.97
N GLY A 244 -24.44 7.28 -22.62
CA GLY A 244 -24.46 8.65 -23.16
C GLY A 244 -23.29 8.89 -24.12
N GLY A 245 -23.55 8.96 -25.43
CA GLY A 245 -22.49 9.02 -26.45
C GLY A 245 -21.64 10.30 -26.42
N GLY A 246 -20.30 10.14 -26.38
CA GLY A 246 -19.34 11.25 -26.36
C GLY A 246 -18.00 10.95 -27.04
N THR A 247 -17.90 11.26 -28.34
CA THR A 247 -16.67 11.58 -29.13
C THR A 247 -15.31 10.95 -28.74
N VAL A 248 -14.84 10.01 -29.59
CA VAL A 248 -13.55 9.28 -29.50
C VAL A 248 -12.30 10.14 -29.84
N ALA A 249 -12.25 11.40 -29.42
CA ALA A 249 -11.21 12.36 -29.84
C ALA A 249 -10.03 12.53 -28.86
N GLY A 250 -10.12 12.02 -27.62
CA GLY A 250 -9.15 12.32 -26.55
C GLY A 250 -7.88 11.45 -26.50
N VAL A 251 -7.91 10.23 -27.05
CA VAL A 251 -6.92 9.18 -26.70
C VAL A 251 -5.56 9.32 -27.42
N LEU A 252 -5.51 10.02 -28.57
CA LEU A 252 -4.29 10.07 -29.39
C LEU A 252 -3.25 11.13 -28.98
N ALA A 253 -3.54 12.01 -28.00
CA ALA A 253 -2.60 13.04 -27.56
C ALA A 253 -1.48 12.52 -26.64
N MET A 254 -1.74 11.50 -25.83
CA MET A 254 -0.77 11.02 -24.81
C MET A 254 0.39 10.18 -25.38
N LEU A 255 0.20 9.50 -26.52
CA LEU A 255 1.22 8.65 -27.13
C LEU A 255 2.39 9.45 -27.75
N GLY A 256 2.18 10.73 -28.08
CA GLY A 256 3.22 11.60 -28.65
C GLY A 256 4.37 11.92 -27.68
N VAL A 257 4.09 12.03 -26.38
CA VAL A 257 5.09 12.46 -25.39
C VAL A 257 6.06 11.33 -25.02
N PHE A 258 5.57 10.09 -24.94
CA PHE A 258 6.38 8.93 -24.53
C PHE A 258 7.54 8.62 -25.49
N THR A 259 7.35 8.79 -26.80
CA THR A 259 8.40 8.50 -27.78
C THR A 259 9.58 9.48 -27.71
N VAL A 260 9.33 10.76 -27.42
CA VAL A 260 10.36 11.79 -27.26
C VAL A 260 11.22 11.52 -26.01
N VAL A 261 10.61 11.10 -24.90
CA VAL A 261 11.31 10.78 -23.65
C VAL A 261 12.24 9.57 -23.83
N LEU A 262 11.77 8.50 -24.48
CA LEU A 262 12.57 7.29 -24.72
C LEU A 262 13.80 7.58 -25.62
N ALA A 263 13.66 8.43 -26.63
CA ALA A 263 14.77 8.84 -27.48
C ALA A 263 15.86 9.63 -26.70
N ALA A 264 15.45 10.53 -25.80
CA ALA A 264 16.37 11.31 -24.98
C ALA A 264 17.17 10.43 -23.99
N VAL A 265 16.53 9.43 -23.37
CA VAL A 265 17.17 8.48 -22.44
C VAL A 265 18.24 7.64 -23.14
N ALA A 266 17.99 7.20 -24.38
CA ALA A 266 18.95 6.41 -25.16
C ALA A 266 20.25 7.19 -25.46
N VAL A 267 20.14 8.47 -25.86
CA VAL A 267 21.29 9.34 -26.15
C VAL A 267 22.13 9.61 -24.89
N LEU A 268 21.47 9.86 -23.75
CA LEU A 268 22.15 10.05 -22.46
C LEU A 268 22.93 8.82 -22.01
N LYS A 269 22.36 7.61 -22.15
CA LYS A 269 23.02 6.37 -21.72
C LYS A 269 24.26 6.04 -22.58
N MET A 270 24.23 6.34 -23.89
CA MET A 270 25.42 6.21 -24.75
C MET A 270 26.57 7.14 -24.34
N HIS A 271 26.28 8.34 -23.83
CA HIS A 271 27.32 9.29 -23.39
C HIS A 271 27.96 8.93 -22.04
N GLN A 272 27.23 8.27 -21.14
CA GLN A 272 27.76 7.88 -19.81
C GLN A 272 28.72 6.70 -19.86
N GLY A 273 28.45 5.68 -20.71
CA GLY A 273 29.28 4.48 -20.83
C GLY A 273 30.74 4.70 -21.27
N ARG A 274 31.10 5.92 -21.68
CA ARG A 274 32.47 6.29 -22.10
C ARG A 274 33.38 6.78 -20.98
N ARG A 275 32.88 6.99 -19.75
CA ARG A 275 33.65 7.60 -18.63
C ARG A 275 34.10 6.63 -17.52
N GLU A 276 33.50 5.46 -17.39
CA GLU A 276 33.76 4.52 -16.29
C GLU A 276 35.06 3.69 -16.41
N ARG A 277 35.76 3.70 -17.56
CA ARG A 277 36.79 2.68 -17.85
C ARG A 277 38.18 2.89 -17.21
N PHE A 278 38.38 3.90 -16.35
CA PHE A 278 39.69 4.14 -15.72
C PHE A 278 39.63 4.75 -14.30
N ARG A 279 39.47 3.91 -13.27
CA ARG A 279 40.15 4.08 -11.97
C ARG A 279 40.42 2.73 -11.30
N TYR A 280 41.57 2.13 -11.62
CA TYR A 280 42.20 1.13 -10.76
C TYR A 280 42.89 1.88 -9.61
N ASN A 281 42.67 1.48 -8.35
CA ASN A 281 43.31 2.10 -7.19
C ASN A 281 43.88 1.00 -6.28
N PRO A 282 45.20 0.77 -6.26
CA PRO A 282 45.81 -0.33 -5.52
C PRO A 282 46.33 0.10 -4.14
N ILE A 283 46.72 -0.90 -3.34
CA ILE A 283 47.51 -0.79 -2.11
C ILE A 283 46.74 -0.22 -0.89
N HIS A 284 46.27 -1.11 -0.03
CA HIS A 284 46.62 -1.07 1.39
C HIS A 284 46.71 -2.50 1.93
N SER A 285 47.94 -2.95 2.19
CA SER A 285 48.25 -4.19 2.88
C SER A 285 49.14 -3.89 4.07
N ARG A 286 48.99 -4.69 5.13
CA ARG A 286 50.03 -5.00 6.12
C ARG A 286 50.37 -3.89 7.12
N GLU A 287 49.69 -3.92 8.28
CA GLU A 287 50.36 -4.10 9.58
C GLU A 287 49.34 -4.28 10.71
N GLN A 288 49.19 -5.52 11.21
CA GLN A 288 49.10 -5.86 12.64
C GLN A 288 48.98 -7.38 12.79
N SER A 289 50.02 -7.96 13.37
CA SER A 289 50.10 -9.35 13.82
C SER A 289 50.70 -9.34 15.22
N LEU A 290 50.58 -10.47 15.93
CA LEU A 290 51.17 -10.85 17.23
C LEU A 290 50.44 -10.48 18.55
N MET A 291 50.39 -11.51 19.43
CA MET A 291 50.03 -11.54 20.87
C MET A 291 48.53 -11.35 21.19
N ALA A 292 47.88 -11.97 22.19
CA ALA A 292 48.14 -13.04 23.18
C ALA A 292 46.78 -13.37 23.88
N LEU A 293 46.47 -14.48 24.57
CA LEU A 293 47.02 -15.83 24.87
C LEU A 293 45.81 -16.70 25.38
N PRO A 294 45.85 -18.06 25.38
CA PRO A 294 44.71 -18.86 25.88
C PRO A 294 44.72 -19.03 27.42
N SER A 295 43.54 -18.99 28.05
CA SER A 295 43.35 -19.23 29.49
C SER A 295 42.83 -20.65 29.80
N PRO A 296 43.45 -21.39 30.74
CA PRO A 296 42.93 -22.64 31.29
C PRO A 296 42.42 -22.49 32.76
N SER A 297 42.03 -23.62 33.38
CA SER A 297 41.40 -23.82 34.72
C SER A 297 39.92 -23.42 34.79
N GLN A 298 38.99 -24.36 34.99
CA GLN A 298 38.71 -25.19 36.19
C GLN A 298 38.28 -24.38 37.42
N THR A 299 37.00 -24.51 37.80
CA THR A 299 36.61 -24.70 39.20
C THR A 299 35.43 -25.68 39.28
N GLU A 300 35.47 -26.52 40.30
CA GLU A 300 34.57 -27.60 40.67
C GLU A 300 33.27 -27.15 41.36
N MET A 301 32.31 -28.09 41.46
CA MET A 301 31.50 -28.40 42.67
C MET A 301 30.57 -27.32 43.25
N HIS A 302 29.25 -27.60 43.22
CA HIS A 302 28.56 -28.03 44.46
C HIS A 302 27.17 -28.64 44.23
N ASP A 303 26.91 -29.76 44.91
CA ASP A 303 25.57 -30.27 45.22
C ASP A 303 24.77 -29.30 46.09
N THR A 304 23.45 -29.25 45.94
CA THR A 304 22.51 -29.84 46.93
C THR A 304 21.04 -29.78 46.45
N PRO A 305 20.19 -30.73 46.87
CA PRO A 305 18.73 -30.66 46.71
C PRO A 305 18.04 -30.10 47.97
N TYR A 306 16.89 -29.45 47.79
CA TYR A 306 15.70 -29.55 48.67
C TYR A 306 14.47 -28.95 47.97
#